data_AF-Q9S4X7-F1
#
_entry.id   AF-Q9S4X7-F1
#
_cell.length_a   1.000
_cell.length_b   1.000
_cell.length_c   1.000
_cell.angle_alpha   90.00
_cell.angle_beta   90.00
_cell.angle_gamma   90.00
#
_symmetry.space_group_name_H-M   'P 1'
#
loop_
_entity.id
_entity.type
_entity.pdbx_description
1 polymer ?
#
loop_
_entity_poly.entity_id
_entity_poly.type
_entity_poly.pdbx_seq_one_letter_code
_entity_poly.pdbx_strand_id
1 'polypeptide(L)'
;MKEQNTLEIDVLQLFRALWKRKLVILLVAIITSSVAFAYSTFVIKPEFTSTTRIYVVNRNQEEKSGLTNQDLQAGSYLVKDYREIILSQDVLEEVISDLKLDLTPKGLANKIKVTVPVDTRIVSVSVNDRVPEEASRIANSLREV
;
A
#
# COMPACT_ATOMS: atom_id res chain seq x y z
N MET A 1 -3.78 -57.14 30.56
CA MET A 1 -3.29 -56.35 29.41
C MET A 1 -4.22 -55.15 29.27
N LYS A 2 -3.71 -53.93 29.42
CA LYS A 2 -4.49 -52.71 29.19
C LYS A 2 -4.61 -52.53 27.69
N GLU A 3 -5.79 -52.74 27.13
CA GLU A 3 -6.07 -52.39 25.73
C GLU A 3 -5.84 -50.89 25.56
N GLN A 4 -4.82 -50.56 24.78
CA GLN A 4 -4.55 -49.21 24.35
C GLN A 4 -5.69 -48.86 23.39
N ASN A 5 -6.58 -47.96 23.82
CA ASN A 5 -7.56 -47.34 22.93
C ASN A 5 -6.81 -46.61 21.83
N THR A 6 -6.60 -47.27 20.69
CA THR A 6 -6.21 -46.60 19.46
C THR A 6 -7.36 -45.69 19.09
N LEU A 7 -7.13 -44.38 19.18
CA LEU A 7 -8.07 -43.37 18.69
C LEU A 7 -8.11 -43.47 17.16
N GLU A 8 -8.82 -44.47 16.63
CA GLU A 8 -9.14 -44.56 15.22
C GLU A 8 -10.22 -43.52 14.90
N ILE A 9 -9.84 -42.48 14.14
CA ILE A 9 -10.77 -41.44 13.70
C ILE A 9 -11.56 -41.98 12.51
N ASP A 10 -12.79 -42.43 12.76
CA ASP A 10 -13.73 -42.80 11.69
C ASP A 10 -14.33 -41.54 11.05
N VAL A 11 -13.85 -41.24 9.84
CA VAL A 11 -14.27 -40.09 9.02
C VAL A 11 -15.77 -40.13 8.70
N LEU A 12 -16.34 -41.31 8.47
CA LEU A 12 -17.76 -41.48 8.16
C LEU A 12 -18.64 -41.15 9.36
N GLN A 13 -18.18 -41.50 10.56
CA GLN A 13 -18.90 -41.22 11.80
C GLN A 13 -18.93 -39.72 12.11
N LEU A 14 -17.81 -39.03 11.88
CA LEU A 14 -17.71 -37.56 11.94
C LEU A 14 -18.64 -36.85 10.95
N PHE A 15 -18.71 -37.33 9.71
CA PHE A 15 -19.59 -36.76 8.69
C PHE A 15 -21.07 -36.90 9.05
N ARG A 16 -21.48 -38.07 9.57
CA ARG A 16 -22.85 -38.27 10.07
C ARG A 16 -23.17 -37.34 11.25
N ALA A 17 -22.21 -37.09 12.13
CA ALA A 17 -22.38 -36.15 13.24
C ALA A 17 -22.61 -34.70 12.75
N LEU A 18 -21.88 -34.27 11.71
CA LEU A 18 -22.10 -32.98 11.06
C LEU A 18 -23.47 -32.91 10.35
N TRP A 19 -23.88 -33.97 9.65
CA TRP A 19 -25.16 -34.02 8.93
C TRP A 19 -26.37 -33.90 9.86
N LYS A 20 -26.28 -34.47 11.07
CA LYS A 20 -27.29 -34.32 12.12
C LYS A 20 -27.44 -32.87 12.59
N ARG A 21 -26.38 -32.06 12.51
CA ARG A 21 -26.34 -30.65 12.95
C ARG A 21 -26.38 -29.66 11.79
N LYS A 22 -26.71 -30.09 10.57
CA LYS A 22 -26.69 -29.25 9.36
C LYS A 22 -27.45 -27.92 9.49
N LEU A 23 -28.56 -27.90 10.24
CA LEU A 23 -29.34 -26.69 10.46
C LEU A 23 -28.61 -25.67 11.35
N VAL A 24 -27.93 -26.15 12.41
CA VAL A 24 -27.12 -25.29 13.29
C VAL A 24 -25.92 -24.74 12.51
N ILE A 25 -25.26 -25.59 11.71
CA ILE A 25 -24.14 -25.19 10.85
C ILE A 25 -24.58 -24.12 9.86
N LEU A 26 -25.73 -24.33 9.20
CA LEU A 26 -26.28 -23.38 8.23
C LEU A 26 -26.66 -22.05 8.89
N LEU A 27 -27.25 -22.08 10.08
CA LEU A 27 -27.60 -20.88 10.83
C LEU A 27 -26.35 -20.08 11.22
N VAL A 28 -25.33 -20.74 11.78
CA VAL A 28 -24.05 -20.10 12.14
C VAL A 28 -23.35 -19.54 10.90
N ALA A 29 -23.37 -20.27 9.78
CA ALA A 29 -22.81 -19.82 8.52
C ALA A 29 -23.50 -18.55 8.03
N ILE A 30 -24.84 -18.49 8.07
CA ILE A 30 -25.61 -17.29 7.69
C ILE A 30 -25.27 -16.12 8.60
N ILE A 31 -25.32 -16.29 9.93
CA ILE A 31 -25.03 -15.20 10.87
C ILE A 31 -23.61 -14.66 10.66
N THR A 32 -22.62 -15.55 10.58
CA THR A 32 -21.22 -15.16 10.39
C THR A 32 -21.02 -14.46 9.06
N SER A 33 -21.66 -14.95 7.98
CA SER A 33 -21.60 -14.32 6.66
C SER A 33 -22.27 -12.95 6.65
N SER A 34 -23.42 -12.79 7.29
CA SER A 34 -24.11 -11.50 7.40
C SER A 34 -23.28 -10.49 8.19
N VAL A 35 -22.67 -10.90 9.30
CA VAL A 35 -21.79 -10.02 10.10
C VAL A 35 -20.54 -9.65 9.31
N ALA A 36 -19.89 -10.60 8.64
CA ALA A 36 -18.72 -10.35 7.81
C ALA A 36 -19.04 -9.42 6.63
N PHE A 37 -20.19 -9.61 5.98
CA PHE A 37 -20.66 -8.76 4.89
C PHE A 37 -20.93 -7.33 5.38
N ALA A 38 -21.67 -7.17 6.48
CA ALA A 38 -21.94 -5.85 7.06
C ALA A 38 -20.63 -5.15 7.47
N TYR A 39 -19.71 -5.86 8.10
CA TYR A 39 -18.40 -5.31 8.44
C TYR A 39 -17.62 -4.85 7.20
N SER A 40 -17.57 -5.69 6.16
CA SER A 40 -16.89 -5.36 4.90
C SER A 40 -17.49 -4.12 4.23
N THR A 41 -18.81 -4.05 4.08
CA THR A 41 -19.46 -2.96 3.34
C THR A 41 -19.47 -1.63 4.11
N PHE A 42 -19.64 -1.65 5.43
CA PHE A 42 -19.79 -0.42 6.22
C PHE A 42 -18.50 0.07 6.87
N VAL A 43 -17.55 -0.82 7.18
CA VAL A 43 -16.32 -0.47 7.90
C VAL A 43 -15.13 -0.33 6.96
N ILE A 44 -14.99 -1.21 5.97
CA ILE A 44 -13.90 -1.16 5.01
C ILE A 44 -14.25 -0.14 3.92
N LYS A 45 -13.68 1.06 4.04
CA LYS A 45 -13.83 2.10 3.02
C LYS A 45 -12.96 1.77 1.80
N PRO A 46 -13.42 2.06 0.57
CA PRO A 46 -12.58 1.88 -0.62
C PRO A 46 -11.33 2.77 -0.52
N GLU A 47 -10.20 2.21 -0.91
CA GLU A 47 -8.91 2.88 -0.94
C GLU A 47 -8.35 2.78 -2.36
N PHE A 48 -7.95 3.93 -2.91
CA PHE A 48 -7.41 4.09 -4.24
C PHE A 48 -5.97 4.53 -4.15
N THR A 49 -5.12 3.91 -4.96
CA THR A 49 -3.70 4.25 -5.02
C THR A 49 -3.39 4.90 -6.35
N SER A 50 -2.84 6.11 -6.33
CA SER A 50 -2.19 6.72 -7.50
C SER A 50 -0.68 6.62 -7.35
N THR A 51 0.03 6.35 -8.44
CA THR A 51 1.50 6.23 -8.42
C THR A 51 2.13 7.09 -9.50
N THR A 52 2.99 8.01 -9.08
CA THR A 52 3.89 8.76 -9.97
C THR A 52 5.28 8.16 -9.95
N ARG A 53 6.02 8.29 -11.06
CA ARG A 53 7.40 7.79 -11.20
C ARG A 53 8.31 8.91 -11.67
N ILE A 54 9.36 9.15 -10.91
CA ILE A 54 10.33 10.21 -11.13
C ILE A 54 11.65 9.56 -11.55
N TYR A 55 12.21 9.97 -12.69
CA TYR A 55 13.53 9.55 -13.13
C TYR A 55 14.57 10.57 -12.69
N VAL A 56 15.50 10.15 -11.84
CA VAL A 56 16.51 11.03 -11.25
C VAL A 56 17.76 11.03 -12.12
N VAL A 57 18.11 12.20 -12.63
CA VAL A 57 19.35 12.44 -13.38
C VAL A 57 20.12 13.59 -12.76
N ASN A 58 21.43 13.42 -12.64
CA ASN A 58 22.32 14.54 -12.40
C ASN A 58 22.71 15.10 -13.77
N ARG A 59 22.25 16.30 -14.12
CA ARG A 59 22.59 16.93 -15.39
C ARG A 59 23.06 18.35 -15.13
N ASN A 60 24.31 18.63 -15.51
CA ASN A 60 24.79 20.00 -15.61
C ASN A 60 24.06 20.66 -16.79
N GLN A 61 23.19 21.64 -16.51
CA GLN A 61 22.38 22.32 -17.52
C GLN A 61 23.22 23.08 -18.57
N GLU A 62 24.49 23.37 -18.27
CA GLU A 62 25.40 24.09 -19.15
C GLU A 62 26.08 23.21 -20.22
N GLU A 63 26.17 21.89 -20.02
CA GLU A 63 26.82 20.99 -20.98
C GLU A 63 25.79 20.33 -21.93
N LYS A 64 25.84 20.74 -23.20
CA LYS A 64 24.94 20.31 -24.29
C LYS A 64 25.13 18.85 -24.77
N SER A 65 25.87 18.00 -24.06
CA SER A 65 26.31 16.70 -24.60
C SER A 65 26.02 15.51 -23.68
N GLY A 66 24.84 14.90 -23.86
CA GLY A 66 24.54 13.55 -23.37
C GLY A 66 24.54 13.36 -21.85
N LEU A 67 24.19 12.14 -21.40
CA LEU A 67 24.41 11.70 -20.02
C LEU A 67 25.77 10.99 -19.98
N THR A 68 26.63 11.34 -19.03
CA THR A 68 27.88 10.61 -18.81
C THR A 68 27.66 9.39 -17.91
N ASN A 69 28.58 8.42 -17.93
CA ASN A 69 28.53 7.30 -17.00
C ASN A 69 28.61 7.75 -15.53
N GLN A 70 29.28 8.88 -15.26
CA GLN A 70 29.39 9.46 -13.94
C GLN A 70 28.03 10.02 -13.47
N ASP A 71 27.28 10.69 -14.34
CA ASP A 71 25.92 11.16 -14.08
C ASP A 71 24.97 10.01 -13.76
N LEU A 72 25.10 8.90 -14.51
CA LEU A 72 24.33 7.70 -14.29
C LEU A 72 24.69 7.04 -12.95
N GLN A 73 25.97 6.99 -12.54
CA GLN A 73 26.33 6.46 -11.22
C GLN A 73 25.83 7.36 -10.09
N ALA A 74 25.97 8.68 -10.22
CA ALA A 74 25.47 9.64 -9.24
C ALA A 74 23.95 9.52 -9.05
N GLY A 75 23.17 9.39 -10.14
CA GLY A 75 21.72 9.20 -10.08
C GLY A 75 21.28 8.00 -9.22
N SER A 76 22.09 6.93 -9.15
CA SER A 76 21.79 5.76 -8.31
C SER A 76 21.96 6.01 -6.81
N TYR A 77 22.77 7.00 -6.42
CA TYR A 77 22.89 7.41 -5.01
C TYR A 77 21.81 8.43 -4.66
N LEU A 78 21.56 9.38 -5.57
CA LEU A 78 20.60 10.46 -5.37
C LEU A 78 19.17 9.95 -5.11
N VAL A 79 18.74 8.84 -5.73
CA VAL A 79 17.39 8.29 -5.49
C VAL A 79 17.08 8.00 -4.02
N LYS A 80 18.08 7.70 -3.19
CA LYS A 80 17.88 7.49 -1.74
C LYS A 80 17.66 8.80 -1.01
N ASP A 81 18.40 9.84 -1.38
CA ASP A 81 18.27 11.17 -0.78
C ASP A 81 16.94 11.81 -1.18
N TYR A 82 16.56 11.71 -2.46
CA TYR A 82 15.26 12.18 -2.95
C TYR A 82 14.08 11.51 -2.24
N ARG A 83 14.22 10.23 -1.87
CA ARG A 83 13.19 9.55 -1.08
C ARG A 83 12.95 10.24 0.27
N GLU A 84 14.02 10.64 0.95
CA GLU A 84 13.91 11.34 2.24
C GLU A 84 13.39 12.77 2.05
N ILE A 85 13.81 13.47 0.99
CA ILE A 85 13.34 14.82 0.65
C ILE A 85 11.83 14.84 0.39
N ILE A 86 11.30 13.89 -0.40
CA ILE A 86 9.86 13.80 -0.71
C ILE A 86 9.02 13.62 0.56
N LEU A 87 9.57 12.94 1.58
CA LEU A 87 8.91 12.70 2.86
C LEU A 87 9.26 13.75 3.94
N SER A 88 10.03 14.78 3.58
CA SER A 88 10.43 15.84 4.49
C SER A 88 9.24 16.72 4.87
N GLN A 89 9.30 17.31 6.07
CA GLN A 89 8.21 18.13 6.57
C GLN A 89 7.91 19.32 5.65
N ASP A 90 8.95 20.00 5.16
CA ASP A 90 8.82 21.20 4.33
C ASP A 90 8.07 20.89 3.00
N VAL A 91 8.47 19.81 2.31
CA VAL A 91 7.81 19.38 1.06
C VAL A 91 6.35 18.98 1.31
N LEU A 92 6.08 18.27 2.40
CA LEU A 92 4.71 17.86 2.73
C LEU A 92 3.84 19.06 3.15
N GLU A 93 4.39 20.05 3.85
CA GLU A 93 3.70 21.30 4.18
C GLU A 93 3.36 22.11 2.94
N GLU A 94 4.30 22.21 1.98
CA GLU A 94 4.09 22.88 0.70
C GLU A 94 2.93 22.24 -0.09
N VAL A 95 2.94 20.91 -0.24
CA VAL A 95 1.85 20.19 -0.91
C VAL A 95 0.51 20.36 -0.18
N ILE A 96 0.50 20.34 1.15
CA ILE A 96 -0.72 20.59 1.95
C ILE A 96 -1.26 21.99 1.69
N SER A 97 -0.39 22.99 1.65
CA SER A 97 -0.74 24.38 1.39
C SER A 97 -1.28 24.57 -0.03
N ASP A 98 -0.58 24.05 -1.04
CA ASP A 98 -0.94 24.21 -2.45
C ASP A 98 -2.27 23.54 -2.80
N LEU A 99 -2.49 22.33 -2.28
CA LEU A 99 -3.71 21.57 -2.53
C LEU A 99 -4.83 21.90 -1.54
N LYS A 100 -4.56 22.72 -0.52
CA LYS A 100 -5.48 23.11 0.57
C LYS A 100 -6.07 21.90 1.30
N LEU A 101 -5.21 20.97 1.69
CA LEU A 101 -5.60 19.73 2.35
C LEU A 101 -5.83 19.97 3.85
N ASP A 102 -6.90 19.39 4.40
CA ASP A 102 -7.14 19.37 5.85
C ASP A 102 -6.40 18.19 6.49
N LEU A 103 -5.06 18.23 6.44
CA LEU A 103 -4.17 17.19 6.95
C LEU A 103 -2.96 17.81 7.64
N THR A 104 -2.37 17.06 8.56
CA THR A 104 -1.03 17.37 9.08
C THR A 104 0.03 16.73 8.17
N PRO A 105 1.29 17.23 8.15
CA PRO A 105 2.38 16.62 7.40
C PRO A 105 2.56 15.13 7.73
N LYS A 106 2.46 14.77 9.01
CA LYS A 106 2.50 13.37 9.45
C LYS A 106 1.31 12.55 8.93
N GLY A 107 0.12 13.16 8.88
CA GLY A 107 -1.07 12.53 8.30
C GLY A 107 -0.92 12.27 6.81
N LEU A 108 -0.32 13.21 6.07
CA LEU A 108 -0.01 13.06 4.65
C LEU A 108 1.10 12.03 4.42
N ALA A 109 2.19 12.07 5.20
CA ALA A 109 3.28 11.10 5.12
C ALA A 109 2.79 9.64 5.26
N ASN A 110 1.82 9.39 6.15
CA ASN A 110 1.25 8.05 6.33
C ASN A 110 0.45 7.54 5.12
N LYS A 111 -0.02 8.44 4.25
CA LYS A 111 -0.70 8.09 3.00
C LYS A 111 0.28 7.84 1.85
N ILE A 112 1.53 8.25 2.00
CA ILE A 112 2.55 8.21 0.95
C ILE A 112 3.47 7.01 1.18
N LYS A 113 3.71 6.26 0.11
CA LYS A 113 4.71 5.20 0.06
C LYS A 113 5.70 5.50 -1.04
N VAL A 114 6.93 5.82 -0.65
CA VAL A 114 8.05 6.02 -1.59
C VAL A 114 8.87 4.74 -1.70
N THR A 115 9.02 4.23 -2.91
CA THR A 115 9.86 3.06 -3.20
C THR A 115 10.89 3.37 -4.27
N VAL A 116 12.09 2.83 -4.08
CA VAL A 116 13.19 2.89 -5.05
C VAL A 116 13.52 1.46 -5.42
N PRO A 117 13.12 0.99 -6.62
CA PRO A 117 13.48 -0.34 -7.08
C PRO A 117 15.01 -0.52 -7.15
N VAL A 118 15.48 -1.72 -6.82
CA VAL A 118 16.90 -2.06 -6.76
C VAL A 118 17.58 -1.80 -8.11
N ASP A 119 18.77 -1.21 -8.09
CA ASP A 119 19.58 -0.87 -9.27
C ASP A 119 18.88 0.05 -10.28
N THR A 120 17.85 0.79 -9.84
CA THR A 120 17.16 1.78 -10.68
C THR A 120 17.39 3.21 -10.21
N ARG A 121 17.21 4.14 -11.15
CA ARG A 121 17.22 5.60 -10.91
C ARG A 121 15.80 6.15 -10.82
N ILE A 122 14.85 5.30 -10.44
CA ILE A 122 13.43 5.61 -10.46
C ILE A 122 12.94 5.68 -9.01
N VAL A 123 12.34 6.81 -8.66
CA VAL A 123 11.59 6.97 -7.43
C VAL A 123 10.12 6.80 -7.76
N SER A 124 9.48 5.79 -7.17
CA SER A 124 8.03 5.58 -7.29
C SER A 124 7.36 6.11 -6.04
N VAL A 125 6.45 7.06 -6.21
CA VAL A 125 5.68 7.66 -5.13
C VAL A 125 4.23 7.23 -5.29
N SER A 126 3.76 6.38 -4.39
CA SER A 126 2.39 5.92 -4.34
C SER A 126 1.63 6.66 -3.24
N VAL A 127 0.48 7.22 -3.56
CA VAL A 127 -0.41 7.89 -2.61
C VAL A 127 -1.72 7.15 -2.52
N ASN A 128 -2.12 6.83 -1.30
CA ASN A 128 -3.40 6.21 -1.02
C ASN A 128 -4.42 7.23 -0.53
N ASP A 129 -5.60 7.24 -1.15
CA ASP A 129 -6.73 8.04 -0.69
C ASP A 129 -8.07 7.33 -0.94
N ARG A 130 -9.13 7.78 -0.26
CA ARG A 130 -10.51 7.29 -0.48
C ARG A 130 -11.11 7.88 -1.75
N VAL A 131 -10.56 8.98 -2.25
CA VAL A 131 -10.98 9.63 -3.49
C VAL A 131 -9.87 9.46 -4.53
N PRO A 132 -10.15 8.82 -5.69
CA PRO A 132 -9.12 8.56 -6.71
C PRO A 132 -8.53 9.85 -7.28
N GLU A 133 -9.33 10.90 -7.40
CA GLU A 133 -8.88 12.22 -7.86
C GLU A 133 -7.89 12.86 -6.87
N GLU A 134 -8.16 12.79 -5.56
CA GLU A 134 -7.25 13.30 -4.54
C GLU A 134 -5.94 12.52 -4.51
N ALA A 135 -5.99 11.18 -4.59
CA ALA A 135 -4.78 10.36 -4.68
C ALA A 135 -3.90 10.81 -5.86
N SER A 136 -4.52 11.09 -7.02
CA SER A 136 -3.79 11.58 -8.20
C SER A 136 -3.27 13.01 -8.04
N ARG A 137 -4.07 13.93 -7.48
CA ARG A 137 -3.65 15.32 -7.28
C ARG A 137 -2.44 15.40 -6.37
N ILE A 138 -2.46 14.70 -5.25
CA ILE A 138 -1.35 14.65 -4.29
C ILE A 138 -0.11 14.02 -4.94
N ALA A 139 -0.26 12.86 -5.59
CA ALA A 139 0.87 12.20 -6.25
C ALA A 139 1.53 13.08 -7.32
N ASN A 140 0.75 13.86 -8.06
CA ASN A 140 1.27 14.78 -9.07
C ASN A 140 1.94 16.01 -8.45
N SER A 141 1.37 16.58 -7.38
CA SER A 141 1.95 17.74 -6.70
C SER A 141 3.31 17.42 -6.06
N LEU A 142 3.48 16.22 -5.48
CA LEU A 142 4.77 15.73 -4.96
C LEU A 142 5.87 15.60 -6.03
N ARG A 143 5.54 15.68 -7.32
CA ARG A 143 6.50 15.69 -8.43
C ARG A 143 6.99 17.10 -8.75
N GLU A 144 6.19 18.12 -8.44
CA GLU A 144 6.41 19.50 -8.88
C GLU A 144 7.21 20.33 -7.88
N VAL A 145 7.15 19.94 -6.59
CA VAL A 145 8.03 20.41 -5.52
C VAL A 145 9.39 19.76 -5.63
#